data_AF-A0A483Z972-F1
#
_entry.id   AF-A0A483Z972-F1
#
_cell.length_a   1.000
_cell.length_b   1.000
_cell.length_c   1.000
_cell.angle_alpha   90.00
_cell.angle_beta   90.00
_cell.angle_gamma   90.00
#
_symmetry.space_group_name_H-M   'P 1'
#
loop_
_entity.id
_entity.type
_entity.pdbx_description
1 polymer ?
#
loop_
_entity_poly.entity_id
_entity_poly.type
_entity_poly.pdbx_seq_one_letter_code
_entity_poly.pdbx_strand_id
1 'polypeptide(L)'
;KIMALADICTEELDAYSRYLGRKGTSVNDTAAIMLLPSEIVNESAEKILSSFKRWADEAILVKEGLVSVADFWAHMNASCPNKINKKEADLMQAFALKMGYGLAPDPYYHHVKADVDGTLVLFPAAEGGRFSPSPEFISAVMTLRLGAMVALIDDSLDQAEQKVLENAINNNPGFTDDEKRSLHAYLTWQLHTPANMTGMKSRIELMGAAEKAAVGKVIVSVACSDGTIAPAEIKQLEKIYSSLGLDPSSVSSNIHQHSATEHDLVSSVPTDQPAAGFTLDANVLARHESATDDVRKLLNTIFTEEEPEEPESAPASSTEAGGLDSAHSQLYRSLLEKEQWSRKEATELCGNLNLMLGGALEVINDWSYAVVDAPVL
;
A
#
# COMPACT_ATOMS: atom_id res chain seq x y z
N LYS A 1 13.08 -36.33 -24.14
CA LYS A 1 12.23 -35.17 -24.52
C LYS A 1 10.76 -35.42 -24.22
N ILE A 2 10.13 -36.50 -24.71
CA ILE A 2 8.71 -36.81 -24.39
C ILE A 2 8.51 -37.14 -22.91
N MET A 3 9.40 -37.92 -22.28
CA MET A 3 9.29 -38.23 -20.84
C MET A 3 9.34 -36.98 -19.96
N ALA A 4 10.29 -36.06 -20.21
CA ALA A 4 10.37 -34.80 -19.48
C ALA A 4 9.11 -33.92 -19.65
N LEU A 5 8.50 -33.90 -20.83
CA LEU A 5 7.22 -33.22 -21.04
C LEU A 5 6.08 -33.90 -20.28
N ALA A 6 6.05 -35.24 -20.26
CA ALA A 6 5.06 -35.98 -19.50
C ALA A 6 5.20 -35.74 -17.99
N ASP A 7 6.43 -35.65 -17.48
CA ASP A 7 6.69 -35.34 -16.07
C ASP A 7 6.20 -33.93 -15.72
N ILE A 8 6.51 -32.91 -16.53
CA ILE A 8 6.01 -31.53 -16.36
C ILE A 8 4.49 -31.48 -16.35
N CYS A 9 3.82 -32.08 -17.34
CA CYS A 9 2.36 -32.08 -17.40
C CYS A 9 1.75 -32.85 -16.21
N THR A 10 2.42 -33.90 -15.72
CA THR A 10 1.96 -34.66 -14.55
C THR A 10 2.07 -33.82 -13.27
N GLU A 11 3.16 -33.08 -13.10
CA GLU A 11 3.34 -32.16 -11.98
C GLU A 11 2.32 -31.02 -11.99
N GLU A 12 2.10 -30.38 -13.15
CA GLU A 12 1.10 -29.30 -13.30
C GLU A 12 -0.34 -29.78 -13.05
N LEU A 13 -0.65 -31.03 -13.38
CA LEU A 13 -1.98 -31.63 -13.20
C LEU A 13 -2.17 -32.39 -11.88
N ASP A 14 -1.12 -32.63 -11.08
CA ASP A 14 -1.21 -33.43 -9.85
C ASP A 14 -2.22 -32.84 -8.87
N ALA A 15 -2.20 -31.51 -8.67
CA ALA A 15 -3.13 -30.84 -7.77
C ALA A 15 -4.59 -30.97 -8.25
N TYR A 16 -4.83 -30.85 -9.55
CA TYR A 16 -6.14 -31.03 -10.17
C TYR A 16 -6.64 -32.48 -10.02
N SER A 17 -5.79 -33.46 -10.34
CA SER A 17 -6.08 -34.90 -10.19
C SER A 17 -6.44 -35.26 -8.75
N ARG A 18 -5.67 -34.76 -7.77
CA ARG A 18 -5.95 -34.96 -6.33
C ARG A 18 -7.26 -34.34 -5.88
N TYR A 19 -7.66 -33.21 -6.46
CA TYR A 19 -8.93 -32.56 -6.14
C TYR A 19 -10.13 -33.40 -6.63
N LEU A 20 -10.08 -33.89 -7.86
CA LEU A 20 -11.13 -34.76 -8.42
C LEU A 20 -11.19 -36.15 -7.80
N GLY A 21 -10.10 -36.64 -7.20
CA GLY A 21 -10.09 -37.88 -6.45
C GLY A 21 -10.91 -37.84 -5.14
N ARG A 22 -11.37 -36.66 -4.69
CA ARG A 22 -12.17 -36.51 -3.47
C ARG A 22 -13.65 -36.79 -3.72
N LYS A 23 -14.36 -37.32 -2.73
CA LYS A 23 -15.81 -37.58 -2.86
C LYS A 23 -16.58 -36.26 -2.92
N GLY A 24 -17.45 -36.13 -3.92
CA GLY A 24 -18.35 -34.99 -4.07
C GLY A 24 -17.74 -33.78 -4.78
N THR A 25 -16.55 -33.90 -5.39
CA THR A 25 -15.98 -32.87 -6.27
C THR A 25 -16.36 -33.12 -7.72
N SER A 26 -16.41 -32.05 -8.50
CA SER A 26 -16.77 -32.03 -9.91
C SER A 26 -15.71 -31.31 -10.73
N VAL A 27 -15.63 -31.69 -12.00
CA VAL A 27 -14.81 -31.04 -13.03
C VAL A 27 -15.19 -29.56 -13.22
N ASN A 28 -16.45 -29.22 -12.93
CA ASN A 28 -16.98 -27.86 -13.06
C ASN A 28 -16.90 -27.04 -11.75
N ASP A 29 -16.28 -27.58 -10.70
CA ASP A 29 -16.06 -26.82 -9.47
C ASP A 29 -15.03 -25.72 -9.72
N THR A 30 -15.24 -24.56 -9.12
CA THR A 30 -14.33 -23.42 -9.23
C THR A 30 -12.91 -23.75 -8.81
N ALA A 31 -12.76 -24.50 -7.72
CA ALA A 31 -11.45 -24.94 -7.27
C ALA A 31 -10.78 -25.88 -8.28
N ALA A 32 -11.54 -26.71 -9.00
CA ALA A 32 -11.00 -27.54 -10.08
C ALA A 32 -10.55 -26.68 -11.28
N ILE A 33 -11.38 -25.71 -11.69
CA ILE A 33 -11.08 -24.78 -12.79
C ILE A 33 -9.85 -23.92 -12.48
N MET A 34 -9.67 -23.51 -11.22
CA MET A 34 -8.50 -22.74 -10.79
C MET A 34 -7.19 -23.53 -10.90
N LEU A 35 -7.24 -24.84 -10.69
CA LEU A 35 -6.07 -25.74 -10.75
C LEU A 35 -5.68 -26.15 -12.18
N LEU A 36 -6.53 -25.91 -13.19
CA LEU A 36 -6.20 -26.21 -14.58
C LEU A 36 -5.28 -25.15 -15.19
N PRO A 37 -4.21 -25.53 -15.90
CA PRO A 37 -3.48 -24.65 -16.81
C PRO A 37 -4.42 -24.04 -17.86
N SER A 38 -4.10 -22.81 -18.31
CA SER A 38 -4.87 -22.06 -19.31
C SER A 38 -5.08 -22.82 -20.62
N GLU A 39 -4.14 -23.69 -20.95
CA GLU A 39 -4.02 -24.40 -22.24
C GLU A 39 -4.97 -25.60 -22.34
N ILE A 40 -5.50 -26.08 -21.20
CA ILE A 40 -6.29 -27.33 -21.12
C ILE A 40 -7.62 -27.16 -20.41
N VAL A 41 -8.13 -25.93 -20.36
CA VAL A 41 -9.49 -25.65 -19.90
C VAL A 41 -10.48 -26.41 -20.80
N ASN A 42 -11.36 -27.21 -20.20
CA ASN A 42 -12.36 -27.96 -20.96
C ASN A 42 -13.52 -27.06 -21.42
N GLU A 43 -14.31 -27.53 -22.40
CA GLU A 43 -15.40 -26.74 -23.00
C GLU A 43 -16.44 -26.24 -21.97
N SER A 44 -16.70 -27.02 -20.91
CA SER A 44 -17.61 -26.63 -19.84
C SER A 44 -17.03 -25.53 -18.94
N ALA A 45 -15.75 -25.62 -18.57
CA ALA A 45 -15.08 -24.56 -17.83
C ALA A 45 -14.93 -23.31 -18.69
N GLU A 46 -14.58 -23.42 -19.97
CA GLU A 46 -14.48 -22.29 -20.90
C GLU A 46 -15.81 -21.52 -20.99
N LYS A 47 -16.94 -22.21 -20.98
CA LYS A 47 -18.27 -21.59 -20.90
C LYS A 47 -18.48 -20.82 -19.59
N ILE A 48 -18.05 -21.37 -18.45
CA ILE A 48 -18.12 -20.68 -17.16
C ILE A 48 -17.22 -19.44 -17.18
N LEU A 49 -15.97 -19.58 -17.61
CA LEU A 49 -14.99 -18.48 -17.67
C LEU A 49 -15.44 -17.35 -18.60
N SER A 50 -15.92 -17.68 -19.80
CA SER A 50 -16.44 -16.70 -20.75
C SER A 50 -17.72 -16.03 -20.24
N SER A 51 -18.59 -16.76 -19.55
CA SER A 51 -19.78 -16.18 -18.92
C SER A 51 -19.44 -15.20 -17.81
N PHE A 52 -18.42 -15.52 -17.00
CA PHE A 52 -17.91 -14.64 -15.94
C PHE A 52 -17.27 -13.39 -16.54
N LYS A 53 -16.39 -13.52 -17.54
CA LYS A 53 -15.76 -12.38 -18.23
C LYS A 53 -16.80 -11.41 -18.80
N ARG A 54 -17.80 -11.94 -19.52
CA ARG A 54 -18.88 -11.12 -20.07
C ARG A 54 -19.65 -10.35 -18.99
N TRP A 55 -19.96 -11.02 -17.87
CA TRP A 55 -20.63 -10.38 -16.74
C TRP A 55 -19.75 -9.31 -16.07
N ALA A 56 -18.46 -9.59 -15.88
CA ALA A 56 -17.51 -8.64 -15.29
C ALA A 56 -17.33 -7.41 -16.18
N ASP A 57 -17.17 -7.59 -17.50
CA ASP A 57 -17.06 -6.50 -18.46
C ASP A 57 -18.34 -5.63 -18.50
N GLU A 58 -19.52 -6.26 -18.44
CA GLU A 58 -20.79 -5.55 -18.34
C GLU A 58 -20.91 -4.77 -17.02
N ALA A 59 -20.50 -5.36 -15.90
CA ALA A 59 -20.49 -4.68 -14.61
C ALA A 59 -19.54 -3.47 -14.60
N ILE A 60 -18.35 -3.61 -15.18
CA ILE A 60 -17.38 -2.52 -15.32
C ILE A 60 -17.95 -1.39 -16.17
N LEU A 61 -18.60 -1.71 -17.29
CA LEU A 61 -19.14 -0.72 -18.23
C LEU A 61 -20.38 0.01 -17.69
N VAL A 62 -21.27 -0.69 -16.99
CA VAL A 62 -22.60 -0.17 -16.61
C VAL A 62 -22.66 0.33 -15.17
N LYS A 63 -21.90 -0.28 -14.26
CA LYS A 63 -21.98 -0.05 -12.81
C LYS A 63 -20.65 0.35 -12.20
N GLU A 64 -19.69 0.80 -13.01
CA GLU A 64 -18.33 1.14 -12.57
C GLU A 64 -17.65 -0.03 -11.83
N GLY A 65 -18.02 -1.27 -12.17
CA GLY A 65 -17.49 -2.48 -11.56
C GLY A 65 -18.18 -2.90 -10.26
N LEU A 66 -19.16 -2.14 -9.76
CA LEU A 66 -19.88 -2.43 -8.53
C LEU A 66 -20.75 -3.70 -8.66
N VAL A 67 -20.45 -4.70 -7.85
CA VAL A 67 -21.16 -5.99 -7.79
C VAL A 67 -21.36 -6.43 -6.35
N SER A 68 -22.32 -7.31 -6.08
CA SER A 68 -22.46 -7.92 -4.76
C SER A 68 -21.52 -9.12 -4.61
N VAL A 69 -21.10 -9.42 -3.38
CA VAL A 69 -20.35 -10.66 -3.10
C VAL A 69 -21.16 -11.88 -3.54
N ALA A 70 -22.47 -11.90 -3.27
CA ALA A 70 -23.35 -12.99 -3.68
C ALA A 70 -23.34 -13.22 -5.21
N ASP A 71 -23.43 -12.16 -6.02
CA ASP A 71 -23.38 -12.24 -7.48
C ASP A 71 -22.03 -12.79 -7.96
N PHE A 72 -20.92 -12.33 -7.35
CA PHE A 72 -19.59 -12.83 -7.67
C PHE A 72 -19.48 -14.35 -7.46
N TRP A 73 -19.93 -14.86 -6.30
CA TRP A 73 -19.92 -16.31 -6.02
C TRP A 73 -20.84 -17.09 -6.96
N ALA A 74 -22.02 -16.54 -7.30
CA ALA A 74 -22.94 -17.15 -8.24
C ALA A 74 -22.34 -17.28 -9.65
N HIS A 75 -21.66 -16.23 -10.14
CA HIS A 75 -20.97 -16.26 -11.43
C HIS A 75 -19.68 -17.10 -11.41
N MET A 76 -19.11 -17.33 -10.23
CA MET A 76 -18.09 -18.36 -9.97
C MET A 76 -18.66 -19.79 -9.99
N ASN A 77 -19.98 -19.98 -10.13
CA ASN A 77 -20.65 -21.28 -9.99
C ASN A 77 -20.35 -21.97 -8.64
N ALA A 78 -20.29 -21.16 -7.57
CA ALA A 78 -20.01 -21.61 -6.20
C ALA A 78 -21.05 -21.09 -5.21
N SER A 79 -21.26 -21.83 -4.13
CA SER A 79 -22.16 -21.38 -3.06
C SER A 79 -21.51 -20.26 -2.26
N CYS A 80 -22.24 -19.15 -2.08
CA CYS A 80 -21.79 -18.06 -1.23
C CYS A 80 -21.59 -18.56 0.22
N PRO A 81 -20.41 -18.35 0.83
CA PRO A 81 -20.13 -18.81 2.17
C PRO A 81 -20.84 -17.94 3.22
N ASN A 82 -21.11 -18.51 4.40
CA ASN A 82 -21.71 -17.75 5.52
C ASN A 82 -20.78 -16.67 6.09
N LYS A 83 -19.46 -16.76 5.83
CA LYS A 83 -18.42 -15.79 6.22
C LYS A 83 -17.28 -15.80 5.20
N ILE A 84 -16.74 -14.63 4.88
CA ILE A 84 -15.52 -14.49 4.07
C ILE A 84 -14.30 -14.53 5.00
N ASN A 85 -13.66 -15.70 5.15
CA ASN A 85 -12.38 -15.79 5.84
C ASN A 85 -11.23 -15.59 4.85
N LYS A 86 -9.99 -15.78 5.35
CA LYS A 86 -8.79 -15.66 4.52
C LYS A 86 -8.82 -16.58 3.30
N LYS A 87 -9.29 -17.82 3.47
CA LYS A 87 -9.35 -18.80 2.36
C LYS A 87 -10.32 -18.37 1.27
N GLU A 88 -11.51 -17.89 1.66
CA GLU A 88 -12.52 -17.41 0.73
C GLU A 88 -12.06 -16.14 0.00
N ALA A 89 -11.45 -15.19 0.73
CA ALA A 89 -10.89 -13.99 0.13
C ALA A 89 -9.73 -14.29 -0.84
N ASP A 90 -8.82 -15.19 -0.46
CA ASP A 90 -7.70 -15.60 -1.30
C ASP A 90 -8.22 -16.31 -2.58
N LEU A 91 -9.28 -17.12 -2.47
CA LEU A 91 -9.92 -17.76 -3.62
C LEU A 91 -10.57 -16.75 -4.57
N MET A 92 -11.32 -15.79 -4.04
CA MET A 92 -11.95 -14.73 -4.85
C MET A 92 -10.89 -13.94 -5.62
N GLN A 93 -9.80 -13.56 -4.95
CA GLN A 93 -8.70 -12.82 -5.57
C GLN A 93 -7.96 -13.64 -6.62
N ALA A 94 -7.64 -14.90 -6.33
CA ALA A 94 -7.00 -15.78 -7.30
C ALA A 94 -7.89 -16.01 -8.54
N PHE A 95 -9.20 -16.17 -8.33
CA PHE A 95 -10.16 -16.34 -9.41
C PHE A 95 -10.25 -15.10 -10.30
N ALA A 96 -10.46 -13.93 -9.70
CA ALA A 96 -10.53 -12.68 -10.45
C ALA A 96 -9.24 -12.41 -11.24
N LEU A 97 -8.08 -12.59 -10.60
CA LEU A 97 -6.78 -12.39 -11.23
C LEU A 97 -6.56 -13.33 -12.42
N LYS A 98 -6.91 -14.61 -12.29
CA LYS A 98 -6.84 -15.58 -13.40
C LYS A 98 -7.77 -15.20 -14.55
N MET A 99 -8.86 -14.49 -14.27
CA MET A 99 -9.76 -13.96 -15.28
C MET A 99 -9.31 -12.62 -15.88
N GLY A 100 -8.25 -12.00 -15.36
CA GLY A 100 -7.75 -10.70 -15.81
C GLY A 100 -8.40 -9.51 -15.11
N TYR A 101 -8.95 -9.70 -13.90
CA TYR A 101 -9.58 -8.65 -13.11
C TYR A 101 -8.96 -8.52 -11.72
N GLY A 102 -8.93 -7.29 -11.21
CA GLY A 102 -8.69 -6.99 -9.80
C GLY A 102 -10.00 -6.84 -9.03
N LEU A 103 -9.92 -6.97 -7.71
CA LEU A 103 -11.04 -6.76 -6.80
C LEU A 103 -10.68 -5.74 -5.73
N ALA A 104 -11.58 -4.79 -5.48
CA ALA A 104 -11.60 -3.98 -4.28
C ALA A 104 -12.83 -4.37 -3.41
N PRO A 105 -12.67 -4.55 -2.09
CA PRO A 105 -11.45 -4.39 -1.31
C PRO A 105 -10.53 -5.61 -1.49
N ASP A 106 -9.22 -5.37 -1.32
CA ASP A 106 -8.20 -6.41 -1.40
C ASP A 106 -7.49 -6.50 -0.04
N PRO A 107 -7.52 -7.65 0.65
CA PRO A 107 -6.81 -7.80 1.92
C PRO A 107 -5.29 -7.57 1.83
N TYR A 108 -4.69 -7.81 0.66
CA TYR A 108 -3.27 -7.60 0.42
C TYR A 108 -2.94 -6.11 0.22
N TYR A 109 -3.68 -5.41 -0.65
CA TYR A 109 -3.42 -4.00 -0.97
C TYR A 109 -4.11 -3.01 -0.02
N HIS A 110 -5.39 -3.23 0.24
CA HIS A 110 -6.25 -2.29 0.96
C HIS A 110 -6.31 -2.59 2.46
N HIS A 111 -5.85 -3.78 2.88
CA HIS A 111 -5.92 -4.28 4.25
C HIS A 111 -7.35 -4.32 4.82
N VAL A 112 -8.33 -4.45 3.93
CA VAL A 112 -9.76 -4.56 4.25
C VAL A 112 -10.31 -5.80 3.57
N LYS A 113 -11.26 -6.47 4.22
CA LYS A 113 -11.94 -7.65 3.70
C LYS A 113 -13.36 -7.28 3.30
N ALA A 114 -13.89 -7.96 2.30
CA ALA A 114 -15.29 -7.87 1.94
C ALA A 114 -16.17 -8.59 2.97
N ASP A 115 -17.35 -8.03 3.23
CA ASP A 115 -18.41 -8.68 4.00
C ASP A 115 -19.29 -9.54 3.07
N VAL A 116 -19.88 -10.61 3.61
CA VAL A 116 -20.72 -11.55 2.82
C VAL A 116 -21.90 -10.87 2.15
N ASP A 117 -22.53 -9.93 2.87
CA ASP A 117 -23.66 -9.13 2.37
C ASP A 117 -23.19 -7.79 1.78
N GLY A 118 -21.88 -7.63 1.57
CA GLY A 118 -21.26 -6.41 1.09
C GLY A 118 -21.14 -6.35 -0.44
N THR A 119 -20.57 -5.23 -0.89
CA THR A 119 -20.25 -4.96 -2.29
C THR A 119 -18.77 -5.20 -2.57
N LEU A 120 -18.45 -5.37 -3.84
CA LEU A 120 -17.12 -5.45 -4.43
C LEU A 120 -17.07 -4.52 -5.63
N VAL A 121 -15.87 -4.08 -5.98
CA VAL A 121 -15.61 -3.39 -7.24
C VAL A 121 -14.62 -4.21 -8.06
N LEU A 122 -15.07 -4.63 -9.25
CA LEU A 122 -14.26 -5.27 -10.27
C LEU A 122 -13.59 -4.22 -11.15
N PHE A 123 -12.33 -4.44 -11.49
CA PHE A 123 -11.61 -3.59 -12.45
C PHE A 123 -10.65 -4.42 -13.30
N PRO A 124 -10.26 -3.97 -14.50
CA PRO A 124 -9.30 -4.69 -15.32
C PRO A 124 -7.93 -4.79 -14.62
N ALA A 125 -7.39 -6.00 -14.50
CA ALA A 125 -6.05 -6.22 -13.95
C ALA A 125 -4.96 -5.85 -14.98
N ALA A 126 -3.78 -5.54 -14.47
CA ALA A 126 -2.59 -5.37 -15.30
C ALA A 126 -2.15 -6.69 -15.93
N GLU A 127 -1.58 -6.65 -17.13
CA GLU A 127 -1.03 -7.83 -17.81
C GLU A 127 0.09 -8.51 -17.00
N GLY A 128 0.76 -7.78 -16.10
CA GLY A 128 1.79 -8.29 -15.19
C GLY A 128 1.27 -8.93 -13.90
N GLY A 129 -0.04 -8.96 -13.67
CA GLY A 129 -0.64 -9.54 -12.47
C GLY A 129 -0.54 -8.63 -11.24
N ARG A 130 -0.01 -9.16 -10.12
CA ARG A 130 0.11 -8.40 -8.86
C ARG A 130 1.29 -7.43 -8.90
N PHE A 131 1.04 -6.17 -8.55
CA PHE A 131 2.09 -5.18 -8.30
C PHE A 131 2.53 -5.18 -6.84
N SER A 132 3.71 -4.61 -6.57
CA SER A 132 4.22 -4.35 -5.23
C SER A 132 3.80 -2.93 -4.80
N PRO A 133 3.07 -2.74 -3.69
CA PRO A 133 2.57 -1.42 -3.31
C PRO A 133 3.70 -0.50 -2.85
N SER A 134 3.72 0.73 -3.37
CA SER A 134 4.62 1.79 -2.90
C SER A 134 4.24 2.30 -1.50
N PRO A 135 5.17 2.90 -0.74
CA PRO A 135 4.85 3.60 0.50
C PRO A 135 3.77 4.67 0.32
N GLU A 136 3.82 5.40 -0.79
CA GLU A 136 2.85 6.41 -1.18
C GLU A 136 1.46 5.79 -1.36
N PHE A 137 1.36 4.63 -2.03
CA PHE A 137 0.10 3.90 -2.19
C PHE A 137 -0.51 3.52 -0.84
N ILE A 138 0.31 3.02 0.10
CA ILE A 138 -0.15 2.64 1.44
C ILE A 138 -0.75 3.86 2.17
N SER A 139 -0.10 5.01 2.07
CA SER A 139 -0.60 6.27 2.63
C SER A 139 -1.88 6.73 1.94
N ALA A 140 -1.97 6.56 0.62
CA ALA A 140 -3.15 6.89 -0.18
C ALA A 140 -4.38 6.06 0.22
N VAL A 141 -4.23 4.75 0.41
CA VAL A 141 -5.31 3.86 0.90
C VAL A 141 -5.88 4.36 2.22
N MET A 142 -5.03 4.79 3.14
CA MET A 142 -5.45 5.35 4.43
C MET A 142 -6.14 6.70 4.27
N THR A 143 -5.59 7.57 3.43
CA THR A 143 -6.13 8.90 3.14
C THR A 143 -7.51 8.81 2.52
N LEU A 144 -7.69 7.96 1.51
CA LEU A 144 -8.98 7.70 0.88
C LEU A 144 -9.98 7.17 1.90
N ARG A 145 -9.57 6.22 2.75
CA ARG A 145 -10.46 5.68 3.80
C ARG A 145 -10.94 6.71 4.77
N LEU A 146 -10.06 7.59 5.23
CA LEU A 146 -10.43 8.64 6.17
C LEU A 146 -11.23 9.74 5.48
N GLY A 147 -10.87 10.11 4.25
CA GLY A 147 -11.57 11.09 3.44
C GLY A 147 -12.99 10.64 3.09
N ALA A 148 -13.17 9.41 2.62
CA ALA A 148 -14.49 8.84 2.33
C ALA A 148 -15.37 8.73 3.59
N MET A 149 -14.78 8.46 4.76
CA MET A 149 -15.54 8.50 6.02
C MET A 149 -16.03 9.90 6.37
N VAL A 150 -15.30 10.95 5.98
CA VAL A 150 -15.72 12.33 6.21
C VAL A 150 -16.79 12.74 5.20
N ALA A 151 -16.62 12.37 3.93
CA ALA A 151 -17.56 12.63 2.85
C ALA A 151 -18.90 11.86 2.95
N LEU A 152 -19.02 10.91 3.89
CA LEU A 152 -20.24 10.12 4.10
C LEU A 152 -20.92 10.45 5.44
N ILE A 153 -20.56 11.55 6.10
CA ILE A 153 -21.10 11.89 7.44
C ILE A 153 -22.56 12.34 7.38
N ASP A 154 -22.95 13.05 6.33
CA ASP A 154 -24.29 13.58 6.13
C ASP A 154 -25.22 12.61 5.37
N ASP A 155 -24.76 11.37 5.12
CA ASP A 155 -25.39 10.37 4.25
C ASP A 155 -25.64 10.87 2.81
N SER A 156 -25.02 11.99 2.38
CA SER A 156 -25.08 12.51 1.02
C SER A 156 -23.70 12.83 0.47
N LEU A 157 -23.17 11.91 -0.33
CA LEU A 157 -21.94 12.15 -1.08
C LEU A 157 -22.09 13.35 -2.04
N ASP A 158 -21.36 14.44 -1.80
CA ASP A 158 -21.25 15.53 -2.75
C ASP A 158 -20.27 15.15 -3.89
N GLN A 159 -20.65 15.51 -5.13
CA GLN A 159 -19.77 15.38 -6.29
C GLN A 159 -18.47 16.19 -6.15
N ALA A 160 -18.48 17.29 -5.39
CA ALA A 160 -17.29 18.08 -5.10
C ALA A 160 -16.28 17.27 -4.28
N GLU A 161 -16.73 16.61 -3.21
CA GLU A 161 -15.89 15.79 -2.33
C GLU A 161 -15.32 14.57 -3.05
N GLN A 162 -16.16 13.89 -3.84
CA GLN A 162 -15.72 12.77 -4.68
C GLN A 162 -14.61 13.20 -5.64
N LYS A 163 -14.76 14.36 -6.31
CA LYS A 163 -13.75 14.89 -7.22
C LYS A 163 -12.44 15.23 -6.52
N VAL A 164 -12.47 15.72 -5.28
CA VAL A 164 -11.24 15.98 -4.52
C VAL A 164 -10.50 14.68 -4.25
N LEU A 165 -11.20 13.62 -3.85
CA LEU A 165 -10.61 12.29 -3.64
C LEU A 165 -10.04 11.70 -4.93
N GLU A 166 -10.76 11.80 -6.05
CA GLU A 166 -10.30 11.35 -7.37
C GLU A 166 -9.07 12.15 -7.85
N ASN A 167 -9.07 13.47 -7.64
CA ASN A 167 -7.94 14.33 -8.00
C ASN A 167 -6.69 14.04 -7.16
N ALA A 168 -6.86 13.68 -5.88
CA ALA A 168 -5.76 13.25 -5.03
C ALA A 168 -5.07 11.97 -5.56
N ILE A 169 -5.83 11.08 -6.21
CA ILE A 169 -5.29 9.89 -6.90
C ILE A 169 -4.62 10.30 -8.21
N ASN A 170 -5.32 11.08 -9.05
CA ASN A 170 -4.89 11.36 -10.42
C ASN A 170 -3.65 12.26 -10.50
N ASN A 171 -3.58 13.29 -9.65
CA ASN A 171 -2.53 14.30 -9.68
C ASN A 171 -1.24 13.87 -8.98
N ASN A 172 -1.21 12.71 -8.32
CA ASN A 172 -0.01 12.19 -7.72
C ASN A 172 0.88 11.50 -8.78
N PRO A 173 2.07 12.05 -9.10
CA PRO A 173 2.97 11.46 -10.08
C PRO A 173 3.69 10.21 -9.57
N GLY A 174 3.64 9.94 -8.26
CA GLY A 174 4.28 8.78 -7.63
C GLY A 174 3.53 7.46 -7.84
N PHE A 175 2.25 7.50 -8.24
CA PHE A 175 1.47 6.28 -8.49
C PHE A 175 1.64 5.79 -9.93
N THR A 176 1.88 4.48 -10.04
CA THR A 176 1.74 3.74 -11.30
C THR A 176 0.29 3.69 -11.77
N ASP A 177 0.06 3.41 -13.06
CA ASP A 177 -1.30 3.27 -13.59
C ASP A 177 -2.08 2.12 -12.92
N ASP A 178 -1.40 1.07 -12.49
CA ASP A 178 -1.97 -0.07 -11.77
C ASP A 178 -2.44 0.34 -10.36
N GLU A 179 -1.59 1.07 -9.66
CA GLU A 179 -1.93 1.65 -8.35
C GLU A 179 -3.11 2.61 -8.47
N LYS A 180 -3.13 3.49 -9.48
CA LYS A 180 -4.25 4.41 -9.72
C LYS A 180 -5.55 3.65 -9.96
N ARG A 181 -5.54 2.60 -10.80
CA ARG A 181 -6.73 1.75 -11.03
C ARG A 181 -7.23 1.09 -9.76
N SER A 182 -6.32 0.53 -8.96
CA SER A 182 -6.67 -0.09 -7.67
C SER A 182 -7.25 0.94 -6.69
N LEU A 183 -6.66 2.13 -6.60
CA LEU A 183 -7.14 3.20 -5.71
C LEU A 183 -8.51 3.73 -6.12
N HIS A 184 -8.77 3.89 -7.43
CA HIS A 184 -10.09 4.28 -7.94
C HIS A 184 -11.15 3.23 -7.61
N ALA A 185 -10.88 1.95 -7.88
CA ALA A 185 -11.80 0.87 -7.51
C ALA A 185 -12.06 0.82 -6.00
N TYR A 186 -11.03 1.07 -5.19
CA TYR A 186 -11.15 1.13 -3.75
C TYR A 186 -11.95 2.33 -3.26
N LEU A 187 -11.79 3.49 -3.88
CA LEU A 187 -12.62 4.68 -3.60
C LEU A 187 -14.09 4.38 -3.93
N THR A 188 -14.40 3.88 -5.12
CA THR A 188 -15.77 3.47 -5.50
C THR A 188 -16.36 2.49 -4.49
N TRP A 189 -15.56 1.52 -4.03
CA TRP A 189 -16.00 0.56 -3.01
C TRP A 189 -16.33 1.23 -1.68
N GLN A 190 -15.49 2.16 -1.21
CA GLN A 190 -15.71 2.87 0.06
C GLN A 190 -16.95 3.75 0.03
N LEU A 191 -17.20 4.43 -1.09
CA LEU A 191 -18.36 5.30 -1.26
C LEU A 191 -19.69 4.53 -1.20
N HIS A 192 -19.66 3.22 -1.51
CA HIS A 192 -20.83 2.33 -1.51
C HIS A 192 -20.87 1.35 -0.33
N THR A 193 -19.96 1.49 0.64
CA THR A 193 -19.87 0.61 1.81
C THR A 193 -19.99 1.42 3.09
N PRO A 194 -20.75 0.97 4.11
CA PRO A 194 -20.88 1.69 5.36
C PRO A 194 -19.52 1.94 6.02
N ALA A 195 -19.28 3.21 6.40
CA ALA A 195 -18.06 3.67 7.04
C ALA A 195 -17.74 2.85 8.31
N ASN A 196 -16.53 2.26 8.37
CA ASN A 196 -16.07 1.54 9.56
C ASN A 196 -14.61 1.86 9.93
N MET A 197 -14.34 1.93 11.23
CA MET A 197 -13.01 2.21 11.80
C MET A 197 -12.17 0.95 12.07
N THR A 198 -12.65 -0.23 11.69
CA THR A 198 -12.04 -1.51 12.05
C THR A 198 -10.65 -1.66 11.41
N GLY A 199 -9.63 -1.94 12.21
CA GLY A 199 -8.25 -2.15 11.73
C GLY A 199 -7.47 -0.88 11.37
N MET A 200 -8.06 0.31 11.51
CA MET A 200 -7.43 1.59 11.16
C MET A 200 -6.39 2.04 12.21
N LYS A 201 -6.68 1.85 13.50
CA LYS A 201 -5.82 2.33 14.61
C LYS A 201 -4.39 1.76 14.54
N SER A 202 -4.26 0.46 14.35
CA SER A 202 -2.96 -0.20 14.22
C SER A 202 -2.17 0.27 13.00
N ARG A 203 -2.85 0.77 11.96
CA ARG A 203 -2.18 1.29 10.76
C ARG A 203 -1.74 2.73 10.95
N ILE A 204 -2.58 3.55 11.57
CA ILE A 204 -2.23 4.91 11.98
C ILE A 204 -1.01 4.89 12.92
N GLU A 205 -0.90 3.92 13.83
CA GLU A 205 0.26 3.77 14.72
C GLU A 205 1.57 3.50 13.96
N LEU A 206 1.52 2.85 12.79
CA LEU A 206 2.69 2.55 11.96
C LEU A 206 3.15 3.75 11.10
N MET A 207 2.34 4.80 10.98
CA MET A 207 2.65 5.96 10.14
C MET A 207 3.56 6.97 10.85
N GLY A 208 4.48 7.57 10.09
CA GLY A 208 5.34 8.65 10.56
C GLY A 208 4.56 9.95 10.81
N ALA A 209 5.17 10.89 11.54
CA ALA A 209 4.55 12.18 11.85
C ALA A 209 4.23 13.01 10.58
N ALA A 210 5.13 13.00 9.60
CA ALA A 210 4.94 13.71 8.32
C ALA A 210 3.77 13.13 7.51
N GLU A 211 3.64 11.80 7.46
CA GLU A 211 2.54 11.12 6.75
C GLU A 211 1.19 11.43 7.41
N LYS A 212 1.12 11.36 8.73
CA LYS A 212 -0.09 11.71 9.49
C LYS A 212 -0.53 13.14 9.18
N ALA A 213 0.40 14.10 9.17
CA ALA A 213 0.10 15.49 8.83
C ALA A 213 -0.39 15.65 7.39
N ALA A 214 0.22 14.94 6.42
CA ALA A 214 -0.22 14.94 5.03
C ALA A 214 -1.64 14.39 4.88
N VAL A 215 -1.94 13.26 5.53
CA VAL A 215 -3.28 12.64 5.56
C VAL A 215 -4.30 13.61 6.17
N GLY A 216 -3.97 14.26 7.29
CA GLY A 216 -4.82 15.27 7.92
C GLY A 216 -5.18 16.41 6.96
N LYS A 217 -4.19 16.96 6.26
CA LYS A 217 -4.40 18.04 5.28
C LYS A 217 -5.35 17.64 4.16
N VAL A 218 -5.23 16.40 3.64
CA VAL A 218 -6.12 15.92 2.58
C VAL A 218 -7.54 15.71 3.11
N ILE A 219 -7.71 15.17 4.31
CA ILE A 219 -9.05 15.00 4.92
C ILE A 219 -9.74 16.35 5.12
N VAL A 220 -8.99 17.38 5.54
CA VAL A 220 -9.53 18.76 5.60
C VAL A 220 -9.91 19.26 4.21
N SER A 221 -9.08 19.03 3.19
CA SER A 221 -9.40 19.47 1.82
C SER A 221 -10.69 18.85 1.28
N VAL A 222 -10.94 17.59 1.63
CA VAL A 222 -12.17 16.88 1.23
C VAL A 222 -13.37 17.53 1.90
N ALA A 223 -13.32 17.71 3.22
CA ALA A 223 -14.40 18.33 3.99
C ALA A 223 -14.67 19.80 3.61
N CYS A 224 -13.67 20.54 3.15
CA CYS A 224 -13.83 21.94 2.76
C CYS A 224 -14.36 22.12 1.32
N SER A 225 -14.49 21.05 0.54
CA SER A 225 -14.66 21.16 -0.91
C SER A 225 -16.03 21.68 -1.37
N ASP A 226 -17.04 21.59 -0.50
CA ASP A 226 -18.38 22.13 -0.69
C ASP A 226 -18.50 23.62 -0.29
N GLY A 227 -17.47 24.14 0.40
CA GLY A 227 -17.43 25.51 0.95
C GLY A 227 -18.25 25.72 2.23
N THR A 228 -18.91 24.68 2.79
CA THR A 228 -19.81 24.79 3.95
C THR A 228 -19.69 23.61 4.92
N ILE A 229 -18.62 23.60 5.71
CA ILE A 229 -18.39 22.53 6.69
C ILE A 229 -19.45 22.54 7.80
N ALA A 230 -20.19 21.44 7.92
CA ALA A 230 -21.18 21.26 8.97
C ALA A 230 -20.53 21.04 10.35
N PRO A 231 -21.14 21.48 11.47
CA PRO A 231 -20.61 21.20 12.81
C PRO A 231 -20.46 19.71 13.15
N ALA A 232 -21.19 18.83 12.47
CA ALA A 232 -21.08 17.38 12.60
C ALA A 232 -19.78 16.84 11.97
N GLU A 233 -19.40 17.36 10.80
CA GLU A 233 -18.14 17.04 10.13
C GLU A 233 -16.95 17.51 10.94
N ILE A 234 -16.97 18.75 11.46
CA ILE A 234 -15.89 19.28 12.30
C ILE A 234 -15.61 18.35 13.49
N LYS A 235 -16.66 17.87 14.17
CA LYS A 235 -16.52 16.93 15.31
C LYS A 235 -15.90 15.59 14.91
N GLN A 236 -16.25 15.07 13.74
CA GLN A 236 -15.65 13.84 13.23
C GLN A 236 -14.21 14.07 12.77
N LEU A 237 -13.92 15.21 12.17
CA LEU A 237 -12.57 15.63 11.79
C LEU A 237 -11.68 15.75 13.03
N GLU A 238 -12.16 16.36 14.11
CA GLU A 238 -11.47 16.42 15.41
C GLU A 238 -11.24 15.01 15.99
N LYS A 239 -12.21 14.10 15.87
CA LYS A 239 -12.09 12.71 16.31
C LYS A 239 -11.07 11.93 15.48
N ILE A 240 -11.06 12.15 14.17
CA ILE A 240 -10.10 11.58 13.23
C ILE A 240 -8.70 12.12 13.57
N TYR A 241 -8.51 13.43 13.70
CA TYR A 241 -7.24 14.06 14.10
C TYR A 241 -6.73 13.51 15.43
N SER A 242 -7.59 13.40 16.44
CA SER A 242 -7.26 12.77 17.72
C SER A 242 -6.79 11.33 17.54
N SER A 243 -7.44 10.57 16.64
CA SER A 243 -7.05 9.19 16.35
C SER A 243 -5.73 9.10 15.57
N LEU A 244 -5.40 10.10 14.74
CA LEU A 244 -4.10 10.22 14.07
C LEU A 244 -2.97 10.63 15.03
N GLY A 245 -3.30 11.11 16.24
CA GLY A 245 -2.33 11.71 17.16
C GLY A 245 -1.94 13.13 16.77
N LEU A 246 -2.77 13.80 15.97
CA LEU A 246 -2.63 15.21 15.60
C LEU A 246 -3.45 16.08 16.57
N ASP A 247 -3.07 17.35 16.70
CA ASP A 247 -3.80 18.31 17.53
C ASP A 247 -5.18 18.63 16.90
N PRO A 248 -6.31 18.32 17.56
CA PRO A 248 -7.65 18.66 17.05
C PRO A 248 -7.84 20.16 16.83
N SER A 249 -7.12 21.02 17.57
CA SER A 249 -7.22 22.47 17.41
C SER A 249 -6.66 22.98 16.07
N SER A 250 -5.79 22.19 15.44
CA SER A 250 -5.21 22.49 14.14
C SER A 250 -6.18 22.34 12.97
N VAL A 251 -7.33 21.67 13.17
CA VAL A 251 -8.39 21.53 12.15
C VAL A 251 -8.86 22.90 11.68
N SER A 252 -9.17 23.81 12.62
CA SER A 252 -9.63 25.17 12.30
C SER A 252 -8.59 25.98 11.54
N SER A 253 -7.30 25.84 11.89
CA SER A 253 -6.20 26.51 11.19
C SER A 253 -6.02 25.99 9.76
N ASN A 254 -6.10 24.66 9.57
CA ASN A 254 -6.00 24.04 8.24
C ASN A 254 -7.20 24.40 7.35
N ILE A 255 -8.42 24.47 7.90
CA ILE A 255 -9.62 24.94 7.18
C ILE A 255 -9.39 26.37 6.68
N HIS A 256 -8.89 27.25 7.55
CA HIS A 256 -8.64 28.66 7.21
C HIS A 256 -7.54 28.82 6.16
N GLN A 257 -6.46 28.03 6.26
CA GLN A 257 -5.41 27.98 5.24
C GLN A 257 -5.96 27.49 3.90
N HIS A 258 -6.84 26.49 3.89
CA HIS A 258 -7.45 26.00 2.64
C HIS A 258 -8.36 27.05 1.99
N SER A 259 -9.24 27.70 2.78
CA SER A 259 -10.09 28.79 2.31
C SER A 259 -9.27 29.97 1.76
N ALA A 260 -8.13 30.30 2.39
CA ALA A 260 -7.23 31.34 1.91
C ALA A 260 -6.47 30.94 0.63
N THR A 261 -6.12 29.66 0.46
CA THR A 261 -5.43 29.16 -0.73
C THR A 261 -6.37 29.13 -1.95
N GLU A 262 -7.66 28.82 -1.75
CA GLU A 262 -8.68 28.92 -2.81
C GLU A 262 -8.98 30.38 -3.17
N HIS A 263 -8.98 31.30 -2.20
CA HIS A 263 -9.18 32.72 -2.46
C HIS A 263 -8.04 33.36 -3.28
N ASP A 264 -6.80 32.86 -3.17
CA ASP A 264 -5.67 33.31 -4.00
C ASP A 264 -5.74 32.78 -5.45
N LEU A 265 -6.40 31.63 -5.69
CA LEU A 265 -6.59 31.08 -7.03
C LEU A 265 -7.77 31.72 -7.77
N VAL A 266 -8.81 32.17 -7.05
CA VAL A 266 -10.02 32.78 -7.65
C VAL A 266 -9.90 34.31 -7.76
N SER A 267 -9.00 34.96 -7.03
CA SER A 267 -8.78 36.42 -7.10
C SER A 267 -7.77 36.86 -8.17
N SER A 268 -7.74 36.17 -9.32
CA SER A 268 -6.97 36.60 -10.50
C SER A 268 -7.82 36.57 -11.79
N VAL A 269 -8.96 37.24 -11.77
CA VAL A 269 -9.63 37.67 -13.00
C VAL A 269 -9.44 39.18 -13.14
N PRO A 270 -8.49 39.68 -13.94
CA PRO A 270 -8.44 41.09 -14.29
C PRO A 270 -9.54 41.36 -15.32
N THR A 271 -10.52 42.17 -14.92
CA THR A 271 -11.50 42.77 -15.82
C THR A 271 -10.78 43.73 -16.79
N ASP A 272 -10.76 43.34 -18.06
CA ASP A 272 -10.89 44.15 -19.29
C ASP A 272 -10.15 45.52 -19.37
N GLN A 273 -8.99 45.57 -20.06
CA GLN A 273 -8.62 46.55 -21.13
C GLN A 273 -7.14 46.45 -21.59
N PRO A 274 -6.77 46.97 -22.79
CA PRO A 274 -5.79 46.33 -23.67
C PRO A 274 -4.33 46.83 -23.56
N ALA A 275 -3.42 45.90 -23.89
CA ALA A 275 -2.07 46.08 -24.45
C ALA A 275 -1.21 47.26 -23.95
N ALA A 276 -0.45 47.03 -22.88
CA ALA A 276 0.89 47.60 -22.71
C ALA A 276 1.71 46.79 -21.67
N GLY A 277 2.86 46.27 -22.10
CA GLY A 277 4.03 45.96 -21.26
C GLY A 277 3.84 44.98 -20.10
N PHE A 278 4.40 43.77 -20.24
CA PHE A 278 4.70 42.92 -19.09
C PHE A 278 5.69 43.64 -18.18
N THR A 279 5.22 44.14 -17.03
CA THR A 279 6.08 44.72 -15.99
C THR A 279 6.20 43.73 -14.85
N LEU A 280 7.40 43.18 -14.65
CA LEU A 280 7.70 42.40 -13.44
C LEU A 280 7.49 43.29 -12.22
N ASP A 281 6.65 42.82 -11.31
CA ASP A 281 6.37 43.50 -10.06
C ASP A 281 7.58 43.33 -9.12
N ALA A 282 8.39 44.40 -8.99
CA ALA A 282 9.66 44.37 -8.28
C ALA A 282 9.52 43.97 -6.80
N ASN A 283 8.34 44.19 -6.21
CA ASN A 283 8.03 43.76 -4.85
C ASN A 283 7.84 42.25 -4.73
N VAL A 284 7.28 41.60 -5.76
CA VAL A 284 7.12 40.14 -5.80
C VAL A 284 8.48 39.48 -6.03
N LEU A 285 9.30 40.05 -6.91
CA LEU A 285 10.66 39.57 -7.14
C LEU A 285 11.53 39.71 -5.87
N ALA A 286 11.46 40.85 -5.18
CA ALA A 286 12.20 41.06 -3.92
C ALA A 286 11.76 40.08 -2.81
N ARG A 287 10.48 39.70 -2.77
CA ARG A 287 9.94 38.75 -1.79
C ARG A 287 10.36 37.31 -2.09
N HIS A 288 10.45 36.92 -3.37
CA HIS A 288 11.00 35.62 -3.76
C HIS A 288 12.53 35.57 -3.59
N GLU A 289 13.23 36.66 -3.88
CA GLU A 289 14.68 36.77 -3.73
C GLU A 289 15.09 36.66 -2.25
N SER A 290 14.36 37.31 -1.33
CA SER A 290 14.60 37.17 0.12
C SER A 290 14.33 35.74 0.63
N ALA A 291 13.29 35.09 0.10
CA ALA A 291 12.95 33.71 0.47
C ALA A 291 14.04 32.71 0.01
N THR A 292 14.67 32.94 -1.14
CA THR A 292 15.84 32.14 -1.56
C THR A 292 17.11 32.48 -0.79
N ASP A 293 17.30 33.73 -0.37
CA ASP A 293 18.48 34.15 0.39
C ASP A 293 18.50 33.59 1.83
N ASP A 294 17.33 33.48 2.45
CA ASP A 294 17.18 32.86 3.77
C ASP A 294 17.46 31.36 3.73
N VAL A 295 16.98 30.66 2.69
CA VAL A 295 17.29 29.23 2.47
C VAL A 295 18.77 29.04 2.13
N ARG A 296 19.38 29.96 1.39
CA ARG A 296 20.81 29.91 1.05
C ARG A 296 21.69 30.17 2.27
N LYS A 297 21.31 31.09 3.17
CA LYS A 297 21.99 31.32 4.46
C LYS A 297 21.86 30.11 5.38
N LEU A 298 20.68 29.48 5.44
CA LEU A 298 20.45 28.30 6.26
C LEU A 298 21.26 27.09 5.76
N LEU A 299 21.31 26.88 4.43
CA LEU A 299 22.17 25.86 3.82
C LEU A 299 23.66 26.16 4.03
N ASN A 300 24.10 27.41 3.90
CA ASN A 300 25.50 27.75 4.19
C ASN A 300 25.84 27.48 5.67
N THR A 301 24.91 27.73 6.60
CA THR A 301 25.14 27.48 8.03
C THR A 301 25.23 25.97 8.33
N ILE A 302 24.53 25.12 7.57
CA ILE A 302 24.62 23.65 7.67
C ILE A 302 25.92 23.11 7.04
N PHE A 303 26.47 23.79 6.03
CA PHE A 303 27.69 23.35 5.32
C PHE A 303 28.99 24.02 5.77
N THR A 304 28.92 24.98 6.70
CA THR A 304 30.10 25.55 7.37
C THR A 304 29.97 25.42 8.88
N GLU A 305 30.20 24.20 9.38
CA GLU A 305 30.73 24.00 10.72
C GLU A 305 32.17 23.53 10.57
N GLU A 306 33.09 24.48 10.78
CA GLU A 306 34.46 24.20 11.18
C GLU A 306 34.42 23.37 12.46
N GLU A 307 35.01 22.19 12.36
CA GLU A 307 35.23 21.20 13.41
C GLU A 307 35.96 21.83 14.62
N PRO A 308 35.33 21.86 15.81
CA PRO A 308 36.03 22.03 17.06
C PRO A 308 36.36 20.65 17.65
N GLU A 309 37.65 20.39 17.86
CA GLU A 309 38.14 19.23 18.62
C GLU A 309 37.77 19.27 20.12
N GLU A 310 37.62 18.05 20.66
CA GLU A 310 37.65 17.58 22.07
C GLU A 310 36.35 17.58 22.93
N PRO A 311 36.19 16.63 23.90
CA PRO A 311 36.74 15.27 24.02
C PRO A 311 35.71 14.16 24.39
N GLU A 312 36.06 12.95 24.00
CA GLU A 312 35.87 11.63 24.63
C GLU A 312 34.75 11.40 25.68
N SER A 313 33.82 10.50 25.34
CA SER A 313 33.36 9.44 26.26
C SER A 313 32.87 8.24 25.46
N ALA A 314 33.67 7.17 25.48
CA ALA A 314 33.33 5.85 24.96
C ALA A 314 32.15 5.22 25.73
N PRO A 315 31.52 4.19 25.14
CA PRO A 315 31.99 2.85 25.44
C PRO A 315 32.51 2.14 24.20
N ALA A 316 33.51 1.32 24.43
CA ALA A 316 34.35 0.68 23.45
C ALA A 316 33.59 -0.29 22.54
N SER A 317 33.94 -0.26 21.25
CA SER A 317 33.93 -1.43 20.36
C SER A 317 35.12 -1.25 19.42
N SER A 318 36.23 -1.86 19.80
CA SER A 318 37.50 -1.86 19.08
C SER A 318 37.36 -2.54 17.72
N THR A 319 37.16 -1.75 16.67
CA THR A 319 37.43 -2.19 15.29
C THR A 319 38.92 -2.16 15.03
N GLU A 320 39.61 -3.28 15.27
CA GLU A 320 40.94 -3.51 14.69
C GLU A 320 40.81 -3.90 13.21
N ALA A 321 41.81 -3.50 12.43
CA ALA A 321 41.84 -3.56 10.98
C ALA A 321 41.48 -4.94 10.41
N GLY A 322 40.29 -5.05 9.80
CA GLY A 322 39.77 -6.30 9.25
C GLY A 322 38.24 -6.47 9.29
N GLY A 323 37.50 -5.48 9.79
CA GLY A 323 36.02 -5.42 9.69
C GLY A 323 35.25 -6.37 10.62
N LEU A 324 35.94 -7.17 11.44
CA LEU A 324 35.33 -8.11 12.37
C LEU A 324 36.03 -8.02 13.73
N ASP A 325 35.26 -7.89 14.80
CA ASP A 325 35.78 -7.81 16.18
C ASP A 325 36.54 -9.11 16.57
N SER A 326 37.46 -9.01 17.54
CA SER A 326 38.34 -10.10 17.97
C SER A 326 37.56 -11.35 18.43
N ALA A 327 36.41 -11.17 19.06
CA ALA A 327 35.55 -12.28 19.48
C ALA A 327 34.87 -12.99 18.27
N HIS A 328 34.41 -12.21 17.29
CA HIS A 328 33.72 -12.72 16.10
C HIS A 328 34.68 -13.37 15.10
N SER A 329 35.91 -12.85 14.98
CA SER A 329 36.97 -13.45 14.15
C SER A 329 37.51 -14.76 14.73
N GLN A 330 37.56 -14.90 16.06
CA GLN A 330 37.85 -16.18 16.71
C GLN A 330 36.73 -17.20 16.48
N LEU A 331 35.45 -16.78 16.61
CA LEU A 331 34.30 -17.64 16.31
C LEU A 331 34.34 -18.14 14.85
N TYR A 332 34.59 -17.24 13.90
CA TYR A 332 34.72 -17.58 12.48
C TYR A 332 35.81 -18.63 12.24
N ARG A 333 37.00 -18.48 12.83
CA ARG A 333 38.09 -19.47 12.70
C ARG A 333 37.72 -20.83 13.29
N SER A 334 37.03 -20.87 14.42
CA SER A 334 36.57 -22.13 15.02
C SER A 334 35.48 -22.81 14.18
N LEU A 335 34.60 -22.05 13.52
CA LEU A 335 33.56 -22.60 12.66
C LEU A 335 34.13 -23.24 11.37
N LEU A 336 35.30 -22.81 10.90
CA LEU A 336 36.00 -23.41 9.75
C LEU A 336 36.56 -24.82 10.03
N GLU A 337 36.65 -25.26 11.28
CA GLU A 337 37.23 -26.57 11.62
C GLU A 337 36.30 -27.76 11.29
N LYS A 338 34.99 -27.52 11.13
CA LYS A 338 34.00 -28.55 10.80
C LYS A 338 32.95 -28.01 9.83
N GLU A 339 32.58 -28.81 8.84
CA GLU A 339 31.55 -28.45 7.84
C GLU A 339 30.12 -28.43 8.41
N GLN A 340 29.86 -29.10 9.55
CA GLN A 340 28.53 -29.16 10.17
C GLN A 340 28.65 -29.06 11.69
N TRP A 341 27.85 -28.16 12.27
CA TRP A 341 27.77 -27.93 13.71
C TRP A 341 26.34 -28.19 14.20
N SER A 342 26.20 -28.92 15.31
CA SER A 342 24.90 -28.99 15.97
C SER A 342 24.60 -27.69 16.73
N ARG A 343 23.32 -27.32 16.82
CA ARG A 343 22.90 -26.06 17.47
C ARG A 343 23.37 -25.96 18.93
N LYS A 344 23.49 -27.10 19.64
CA LYS A 344 23.97 -27.13 21.03
C LYS A 344 25.46 -26.82 21.12
N GLU A 345 26.28 -27.44 20.27
CA GLU A 345 27.73 -27.19 20.22
C GLU A 345 28.05 -25.76 19.77
N ALA A 346 27.33 -25.25 18.78
CA ALA A 346 27.50 -23.86 18.32
C ALA A 346 27.14 -22.84 19.42
N THR A 347 26.12 -23.13 20.23
CA THR A 347 25.73 -22.28 21.36
C THR A 347 26.80 -22.30 22.47
N GLU A 348 27.40 -23.46 22.76
CA GLU A 348 28.50 -23.58 23.73
C GLU A 348 29.76 -22.82 23.29
N LEU A 349 30.11 -22.89 22.01
CA LEU A 349 31.22 -22.11 21.45
C LEU A 349 30.99 -20.60 21.54
N CYS A 350 29.79 -20.14 21.20
CA CYS A 350 29.43 -18.72 21.35
C CYS A 350 29.44 -18.30 22.83
N GLY A 351 28.96 -19.18 23.73
CA GLY A 351 28.97 -18.95 25.17
C GLY A 351 30.38 -18.75 25.76
N ASN A 352 31.36 -19.52 25.28
CA ASN A 352 32.76 -19.37 25.69
C ASN A 352 33.37 -18.02 25.28
N LEU A 353 32.84 -17.40 24.22
CA LEU A 353 33.24 -16.09 23.70
C LEU A 353 32.32 -14.95 24.18
N ASN A 354 31.38 -15.26 25.10
CA ASN A 354 30.38 -14.33 25.63
C ASN A 354 29.47 -13.72 24.54
N LEU A 355 29.23 -14.46 23.46
CA LEU A 355 28.41 -14.07 22.32
C LEU A 355 27.08 -14.85 22.29
N MET A 356 26.01 -14.22 21.80
CA MET A 356 24.74 -14.90 21.52
C MET A 356 24.78 -15.46 20.11
N LEU A 357 24.44 -16.75 19.95
CA LEU A 357 24.52 -17.47 18.66
C LEU A 357 23.82 -16.73 17.51
N GLY A 358 22.61 -16.20 17.73
CA GLY A 358 21.85 -15.50 16.68
C GLY A 358 22.57 -14.24 16.18
N GLY A 359 22.95 -13.34 17.10
CA GLY A 359 23.63 -12.10 16.74
C GLY A 359 25.03 -12.32 16.19
N ALA A 360 25.76 -13.33 16.70
CA ALA A 360 27.10 -13.62 16.20
C ALA A 360 27.10 -14.14 14.76
N LEU A 361 26.10 -14.94 14.38
CA LEU A 361 25.93 -15.42 13.00
C LEU A 361 25.53 -14.29 12.05
N GLU A 362 24.65 -13.38 12.48
CA GLU A 362 24.27 -12.20 11.71
C GLU A 362 25.50 -11.32 11.43
N VAL A 363 26.29 -10.99 12.44
CA VAL A 363 27.50 -10.17 12.30
C VAL A 363 28.54 -10.81 11.36
N ILE A 364 28.69 -12.14 11.40
CA ILE A 364 29.62 -12.86 10.50
C ILE A 364 29.08 -12.89 9.06
N ASN A 365 27.78 -13.09 8.88
CA ASN A 365 27.17 -13.10 7.55
C ASN A 365 27.18 -11.69 6.93
N ASP A 366 26.90 -10.64 7.71
CA ASP A 366 26.98 -9.25 7.26
C ASP A 366 28.40 -8.86 6.87
N TRP A 367 29.41 -9.28 7.64
CA TRP A 367 30.81 -9.11 7.26
C TRP A 367 31.14 -9.84 5.94
N SER A 368 30.64 -11.06 5.76
CA SER A 368 30.88 -11.83 4.53
C SER A 368 30.23 -11.20 3.31
N TYR A 369 29.01 -10.65 3.45
CA TYR A 369 28.36 -9.88 2.39
C TYR A 369 29.20 -8.66 1.98
N ALA A 370 29.77 -7.94 2.95
CA ALA A 370 30.59 -6.77 2.67
C ALA A 370 31.92 -7.09 1.95
N VAL A 371 32.46 -8.30 2.11
CA VAL A 371 33.77 -8.68 1.57
C VAL A 371 33.68 -9.55 0.31
N VAL A 372 32.70 -10.46 0.23
CA VAL A 372 32.61 -11.51 -0.81
C VAL A 372 31.22 -11.58 -1.47
N ASP A 373 30.27 -10.71 -1.09
CA ASP A 373 28.90 -10.66 -1.61
C ASP A 373 28.13 -12.00 -1.53
N ALA A 374 28.44 -12.80 -0.51
CA ALA A 374 27.79 -14.08 -0.22
C ALA A 374 27.84 -14.39 1.28
N PRO A 375 26.82 -15.08 1.85
CA PRO A 375 26.85 -15.52 3.24
C PRO A 375 27.79 -16.73 3.41
N VAL A 376 28.46 -16.84 4.57
CA VAL A 376 29.32 -18.01 4.87
C VAL A 376 28.52 -19.17 5.46
N LEU A 377 27.43 -18.89 6.20
CA LEU A 377 26.70 -19.86 7.02
C LEU A 377 25.23 -19.97 6.64
#